data_AF-A0A7C6UQU0-F1
#
_entry.id   AF-A0A7C6UQU0-F1
#
_cell.length_a   1.000
_cell.length_b   1.000
_cell.length_c   1.000
_cell.angle_alpha   90.00
_cell.angle_beta   90.00
_cell.angle_gamma   90.00
#
_symmetry.space_group_name_H-M   'P 1'
#
loop_
_entity.id
_entity.type
_entity.pdbx_description
1 polymer ?
#
loop_
_entity_poly.entity_id
_entity_poly.type
_entity_poly.pdbx_seq_one_letter_code
_entity_poly.pdbx_strand_id
1 'polypeptide(L)'
;MFNDHYLLKVVREQKSGVPLGIFSVCSANEFVIAAALEFGKREKIPTLIESTSNQVNQFGGYTGMKPAEFKEFVVALAAKIDFPLELLILGGDHLGPNPWRQEAAEEALQKARTLISDYVSAGFTKIHLDASMYLGGDAGNRSQPLDPKIVARRTADLAEVAEEAYQNLRKKTPNAPAPVYVVGSEVPVPGGTQSEEEALSVTKPEDFRATVSLTKNAFLARGLEAAWERVVGVVVQPGVEFGDDSIHEYDRKEAAGLAAALKEYPNLIFEGHSTDYQ
;
A
#
# COMPACT_ATOMS: atom_id res chain seq x y z
N MET A 1 18.91 6.29 -19.07
CA MET A 1 17.48 6.03 -18.79
C MET A 1 17.41 5.57 -17.36
N PHE A 2 16.83 6.38 -16.46
CA PHE A 2 16.54 5.89 -15.11
C PHE A 2 15.55 4.73 -15.26
N ASN A 3 15.83 3.61 -14.59
CA ASN A 3 15.00 2.42 -14.67
C ASN A 3 13.73 2.71 -13.86
N ASP A 4 12.71 3.25 -14.52
CA ASP A 4 11.44 3.60 -13.87
C ASP A 4 10.84 2.37 -13.18
N HIS A 5 10.29 2.55 -11.98
CA HIS A 5 9.60 1.50 -11.23
C HIS A 5 8.47 0.87 -12.07
N TYR A 6 8.33 -0.47 -12.04
CA TYR A 6 7.35 -1.17 -12.90
C TYR A 6 5.91 -0.66 -12.73
N LEU A 7 5.51 -0.26 -11.52
CA LEU A 7 4.16 0.31 -11.30
C LEU A 7 3.91 1.62 -12.07
N LEU A 8 4.95 2.43 -12.34
CA LEU A 8 4.80 3.59 -13.22
C LEU A 8 4.50 3.16 -14.66
N LYS A 9 5.07 2.04 -15.11
CA LYS A 9 4.69 1.43 -16.40
C LYS A 9 3.23 0.96 -16.36
N VAL A 10 2.80 0.28 -15.30
CA VAL A 10 1.40 -0.18 -15.16
C VAL A 10 0.43 1.01 -15.28
N VAL A 11 0.69 2.10 -14.56
CA VAL A 11 -0.11 3.33 -14.68
C VAL A 11 -0.13 3.84 -16.13
N ARG A 12 1.03 4.01 -16.77
CA ARG A 12 1.11 4.52 -18.15
C ARG A 12 0.32 3.66 -19.16
N GLU A 13 0.46 2.34 -19.08
CA GLU A 13 -0.22 1.39 -19.97
C GLU A 13 -1.73 1.37 -19.69
N GLN A 14 -2.13 1.35 -18.42
CA GLN A 14 -3.55 1.41 -18.05
C GLN A 14 -4.23 2.68 -18.59
N LYS A 15 -3.53 3.81 -18.53
CA LYS A 15 -4.04 5.10 -19.01
C LYS A 15 -4.02 5.24 -20.53
N SER A 16 -3.20 4.47 -21.23
CA SER A 16 -3.22 4.36 -22.70
C SER A 16 -4.30 3.40 -23.21
N GLY A 17 -5.06 2.76 -22.31
CA GLY A 17 -6.13 1.83 -22.64
C GLY A 17 -5.70 0.37 -22.72
N VAL A 18 -4.46 0.04 -22.34
CA VAL A 18 -3.99 -1.33 -22.22
C VAL A 18 -4.49 -1.90 -20.88
N PRO A 19 -5.21 -3.03 -20.85
CA PRO A 19 -5.72 -3.63 -19.63
C PRO A 19 -4.60 -4.34 -18.86
N LEU A 20 -3.64 -3.58 -18.34
CA LEU A 20 -2.51 -4.07 -17.56
C LEU A 20 -2.74 -3.77 -16.07
N GLY A 21 -2.61 -4.82 -15.26
CA GLY A 21 -2.56 -4.73 -13.80
C GLY A 21 -1.37 -5.52 -13.27
N ILE A 22 -1.32 -5.64 -11.94
CA ILE A 22 -0.38 -6.49 -11.21
C ILE A 22 -1.13 -7.09 -10.03
N PHE A 23 -0.92 -8.37 -9.76
CA PHE A 23 -1.40 -8.98 -8.52
C PHE A 23 -0.38 -8.71 -7.41
N SER A 24 -0.87 -8.43 -6.21
CA SER A 24 -0.04 -8.29 -5.02
C SER A 24 -0.19 -9.51 -4.12
N VAL A 25 0.92 -10.18 -3.79
CA VAL A 25 0.91 -11.36 -2.92
C VAL A 25 1.23 -10.93 -1.49
N CYS A 26 0.18 -10.73 -0.70
CA CYS A 26 0.27 -10.29 0.70
C CYS A 26 0.35 -11.48 1.69
N SER A 27 1.33 -12.37 1.52
CA SER A 27 1.50 -13.56 2.35
C SER A 27 2.91 -13.67 2.91
N ALA A 28 3.02 -14.06 4.19
CA ALA A 28 4.28 -14.42 4.83
C ALA A 28 4.56 -15.94 4.80
N ASN A 29 3.70 -16.73 4.17
CA ASN A 29 3.86 -18.18 4.08
C ASN A 29 4.90 -18.56 3.01
N GLU A 30 5.88 -19.38 3.39
CA GLU A 30 6.99 -19.77 2.51
C GLU A 30 6.53 -20.44 1.20
N PHE A 31 5.51 -21.29 1.25
CA PHE A 31 5.02 -22.02 0.08
C PHE A 31 4.24 -21.12 -0.87
N VAL A 32 3.50 -20.14 -0.32
CA VAL A 32 2.76 -19.16 -1.11
C VAL A 32 3.73 -18.24 -1.86
N ILE A 33 4.74 -17.72 -1.16
CA ILE A 33 5.78 -16.88 -1.79
C ILE A 33 6.54 -17.69 -2.86
N ALA A 34 6.91 -18.94 -2.55
CA ALA A 34 7.59 -19.80 -3.52
C ALA A 34 6.73 -20.03 -4.78
N ALA A 35 5.44 -20.33 -4.62
CA ALA A 35 4.52 -20.51 -5.74
C ALA A 35 4.37 -19.23 -6.59
N ALA A 36 4.30 -18.06 -5.96
CA ALA A 36 4.25 -16.78 -6.65
C ALA A 36 5.52 -16.52 -7.47
N LEU A 37 6.70 -16.81 -6.91
CA LEU A 37 7.97 -16.68 -7.61
C LEU A 37 8.10 -17.68 -8.76
N GLU A 38 7.71 -18.94 -8.55
CA GLU A 38 7.67 -19.94 -9.63
C GLU A 38 6.78 -19.52 -10.79
N PHE A 39 5.58 -18.99 -10.47
CA PHE A 39 4.66 -18.43 -11.45
C PHE A 39 5.29 -17.25 -12.21
N GLY A 40 5.83 -16.27 -11.48
CA GLY A 40 6.47 -15.10 -12.07
C GLY A 40 7.66 -15.45 -12.97
N LYS A 41 8.46 -16.45 -12.58
CA LYS A 41 9.57 -16.97 -13.40
C LYS A 41 9.06 -17.58 -14.70
N ARG A 42 8.04 -18.45 -14.62
CA ARG A 42 7.48 -19.16 -15.78
C ARG A 42 6.89 -18.18 -16.78
N GLU A 43 6.11 -17.22 -16.30
CA GLU A 43 5.44 -16.23 -17.14
C GLU A 43 6.35 -15.03 -17.52
N LYS A 44 7.54 -14.93 -16.90
CA LYS A 44 8.51 -13.83 -17.08
C LYS A 44 7.90 -12.45 -16.78
N ILE A 45 7.13 -12.38 -15.70
CA ILE A 45 6.46 -11.16 -15.25
C ILE A 45 7.02 -10.68 -13.90
N PRO A 46 6.93 -9.37 -13.61
CA PRO A 46 7.23 -8.88 -12.28
C PRO A 46 6.32 -9.52 -11.23
N THR A 47 6.91 -9.84 -10.08
CA THR A 47 6.23 -10.48 -8.95
C THR A 47 6.31 -9.55 -7.76
N LEU A 48 5.14 -9.07 -7.33
CA LEU A 48 4.99 -8.19 -6.17
C LEU A 48 4.65 -9.03 -4.94
N ILE A 49 5.55 -9.00 -3.95
CA ILE A 49 5.36 -9.61 -2.62
C ILE A 49 5.28 -8.47 -1.61
N GLU A 50 4.23 -8.47 -0.79
CA GLU A 50 4.03 -7.45 0.24
C GLU A 50 3.95 -8.05 1.64
N SER A 51 4.41 -7.26 2.63
CA SER A 51 4.19 -7.55 4.04
C SER A 51 3.46 -6.40 4.72
N THR A 52 2.55 -6.73 5.64
CA THR A 52 1.84 -5.74 6.46
C THR A 52 2.67 -5.28 7.65
N SER A 53 2.34 -4.11 8.22
CA SER A 53 2.96 -3.63 9.46
C SER A 53 2.78 -4.56 10.67
N ASN A 54 1.76 -5.42 10.66
CA ASN A 54 1.52 -6.42 11.70
C ASN A 54 2.42 -7.65 11.51
N GLN A 55 2.65 -8.06 10.26
CA GLN A 55 3.54 -9.16 9.90
C GLN A 55 4.99 -8.84 10.24
N VAL A 56 5.46 -7.70 9.74
CA VAL A 56 6.88 -7.32 9.70
C VAL A 56 7.00 -5.86 10.13
N ASN A 57 7.75 -5.63 11.20
CA ASN A 57 8.05 -4.29 11.72
C ASN A 57 9.38 -4.28 12.48
N GLN A 58 9.80 -3.14 13.00
CA GLN A 58 11.09 -2.97 13.71
C GLN A 58 11.24 -3.86 14.96
N PHE A 59 10.14 -4.41 15.47
CA PHE A 59 10.10 -5.34 16.61
C PHE A 59 9.90 -6.80 16.20
N GLY A 60 9.82 -7.09 14.90
CA GLY A 60 9.60 -8.43 14.36
C GLY A 60 8.15 -8.74 13.94
N GLY A 61 7.18 -7.89 14.30
CA GLY A 61 5.76 -8.21 14.11
C GLY A 61 5.39 -9.58 14.68
N TYR A 62 4.37 -10.23 14.11
CA TYR A 62 4.04 -11.61 14.50
C TYR A 62 4.89 -12.67 13.80
N THR A 63 5.62 -12.31 12.75
CA THR A 63 6.51 -13.25 12.03
C THR A 63 7.88 -13.41 12.70
N GLY A 64 8.23 -12.50 13.61
CA GLY A 64 9.56 -12.39 14.18
C GLY A 64 10.59 -11.71 13.26
N MET A 65 10.18 -11.19 12.10
CA MET A 65 11.06 -10.59 11.10
C MET A 65 10.95 -9.07 11.06
N LYS A 66 12.10 -8.41 10.94
CA LYS A 66 12.25 -7.01 10.52
C LYS A 66 12.21 -6.90 8.99
N PRO A 67 12.01 -5.70 8.41
CA PRO A 67 11.94 -5.54 6.96
C PRO A 67 13.15 -6.09 6.20
N ALA A 68 14.36 -5.88 6.71
CA ALA A 68 15.58 -6.44 6.11
C ALA A 68 15.60 -7.98 6.13
N GLU A 69 15.13 -8.59 7.23
CA GLU A 69 15.08 -10.04 7.40
C GLU A 69 14.00 -10.65 6.48
N PHE A 70 12.85 -9.99 6.32
CA PHE A 70 11.81 -10.40 5.37
C PHE A 70 12.32 -10.35 3.92
N LYS A 71 13.05 -9.28 3.54
CA LYS A 71 13.71 -9.22 2.23
C LYS A 71 14.68 -10.38 2.04
N GLU A 72 15.54 -10.65 3.01
CA GLU A 72 16.51 -11.75 2.93
C GLU A 72 15.80 -13.11 2.79
N PHE A 73 14.71 -13.31 3.51
CA PHE A 73 13.86 -14.49 3.40
C PHE A 73 13.29 -14.66 1.97
N VAL A 74 12.68 -13.62 1.39
CA VAL A 74 12.14 -13.68 0.02
C VAL A 74 13.24 -13.87 -1.02
N VAL A 75 14.38 -13.18 -0.88
CA VAL A 75 15.53 -13.32 -1.78
C VAL A 75 16.13 -14.73 -1.71
N ALA A 76 16.17 -15.35 -0.53
CA ALA A 76 16.62 -16.74 -0.40
C ALA A 76 15.68 -17.72 -1.11
N LEU A 77 14.36 -17.50 -1.08
CA LEU A 77 13.39 -18.28 -1.85
C LEU A 77 13.59 -18.07 -3.36
N ALA A 78 13.73 -16.81 -3.80
CA ALA A 78 14.01 -16.47 -5.19
C ALA A 78 15.28 -17.15 -5.71
N ALA A 79 16.35 -17.18 -4.90
CA ALA A 79 17.59 -17.87 -5.26
C ALA A 79 17.41 -19.39 -5.43
N LYS A 80 16.63 -20.04 -4.56
CA LYS A 80 16.32 -21.49 -4.69
C LYS A 80 15.56 -21.82 -5.96
N ILE A 81 14.69 -20.90 -6.40
CA ILE A 81 13.85 -21.04 -7.60
C ILE A 81 14.58 -20.53 -8.86
N ASP A 82 15.77 -19.93 -8.70
CA ASP A 82 16.51 -19.25 -9.77
C ASP A 82 15.60 -18.19 -10.45
N PHE A 83 14.90 -17.41 -9.62
CA PHE A 83 14.06 -16.30 -10.04
C PHE A 83 14.91 -15.03 -10.29
N PRO A 84 14.72 -14.32 -11.42
CA PRO A 84 15.46 -13.10 -11.73
C PRO A 84 15.09 -11.97 -10.76
N LEU A 85 16.00 -11.56 -9.88
CA LEU A 85 15.75 -10.57 -8.83
C LEU A 85 15.31 -9.19 -9.37
N GLU A 86 15.63 -8.87 -10.62
CA GLU A 86 15.15 -7.66 -11.30
C GLU A 86 13.64 -7.64 -11.56
N LEU A 87 12.97 -8.79 -11.50
CA LEU A 87 11.52 -8.93 -11.58
C LEU A 87 10.84 -8.94 -10.20
N LEU A 88 11.61 -8.97 -9.11
CA LEU A 88 11.06 -8.97 -7.76
C LEU A 88 10.75 -7.54 -7.32
N ILE A 89 9.52 -7.31 -6.88
CA ILE A 89 9.10 -6.06 -6.25
C ILE A 89 8.70 -6.40 -4.81
N LEU A 90 9.28 -5.67 -3.86
CA LEU A 90 8.91 -5.76 -2.45
C LEU A 90 8.08 -4.54 -2.08
N GLY A 91 6.90 -4.78 -1.52
CA GLY A 91 6.01 -3.73 -1.04
C GLY A 91 5.69 -3.84 0.46
N GLY A 92 5.35 -2.70 1.05
CA GLY A 92 4.82 -2.64 2.40
C GLY A 92 3.37 -2.22 2.35
N ASP A 93 2.52 -3.01 2.99
CA ASP A 93 1.07 -2.83 3.01
C ASP A 93 0.58 -2.24 4.34
N HIS A 94 -0.39 -1.31 4.26
CA HIS A 94 -0.91 -0.52 5.38
C HIS A 94 0.18 -0.01 6.33
N LEU A 95 1.26 0.56 5.78
CA LEU A 95 2.34 1.07 6.63
C LEU A 95 1.93 2.37 7.30
N GLY A 96 1.88 2.29 8.63
CA GLY A 96 1.56 3.41 9.49
C GLY A 96 1.36 2.96 10.93
N PRO A 97 0.58 3.72 11.72
CA PRO A 97 0.49 3.51 13.16
C PRO A 97 -0.47 2.39 13.59
N ASN A 98 -1.03 1.61 12.65
CA ASN A 98 -2.04 0.57 12.95
C ASN A 98 -1.64 -0.38 14.09
N PRO A 99 -0.42 -0.97 14.13
CA PRO A 99 -0.04 -1.90 15.21
C PRO A 99 -0.03 -1.25 16.59
N TRP A 100 0.08 0.08 16.65
CA TRP A 100 0.20 0.88 17.86
C TRP A 100 -1.00 1.81 18.06
N ARG A 101 -2.14 1.54 17.42
CA ARG A 101 -3.32 2.42 17.42
C ARG A 101 -3.90 2.74 18.82
N GLN A 102 -3.58 1.92 19.82
CA GLN A 102 -4.02 2.13 21.21
C GLN A 102 -3.10 3.06 21.99
N GLU A 103 -1.90 3.34 21.49
CA GLU A 103 -0.92 4.24 22.12
C GLU A 103 -1.22 5.71 21.81
N ALA A 104 -0.62 6.63 22.57
CA ALA A 104 -0.78 8.05 22.32
C ALA A 104 -0.35 8.40 20.89
N ALA A 105 -1.08 9.30 20.23
CA ALA A 105 -0.88 9.63 18.81
C ALA A 105 0.59 9.91 18.43
N GLU A 106 1.32 10.66 19.26
CA GLU A 106 2.73 10.96 18.98
C GLU A 106 3.63 9.72 19.09
N GLU A 107 3.41 8.86 20.09
CA GLU A 107 4.20 7.62 20.28
C GLU A 107 3.96 6.63 19.14
N ALA A 108 2.70 6.46 18.76
CA ALA A 108 2.30 5.59 17.64
C ALA A 108 2.86 6.10 16.31
N LEU A 109 2.79 7.42 16.06
CA LEU A 109 3.37 8.02 14.86
C LEU A 109 4.90 7.93 14.85
N GLN A 110 5.57 8.09 15.99
CA GLN A 110 7.02 7.92 16.06
C GLN A 110 7.44 6.49 15.67
N LYS A 111 6.69 5.48 16.11
CA LYS A 111 6.91 4.08 15.70
C LYS A 111 6.60 3.86 14.22
N ALA A 112 5.57 4.49 13.69
CA ALA A 112 5.25 4.46 12.26
C ALA A 112 6.36 5.10 11.39
N ARG A 113 6.97 6.20 11.83
CA ARG A 113 8.13 6.80 11.14
C ARG A 113 9.31 5.83 11.09
N THR A 114 9.62 5.16 12.21
CA THR A 114 10.67 4.12 12.23
C THR A 114 10.33 2.96 11.29
N LEU A 115 9.08 2.49 11.31
CA LEU A 115 8.59 1.45 10.40
C LEU A 115 8.85 1.81 8.93
N ILE A 116 8.41 2.99 8.50
CA ILE A 116 8.60 3.46 7.12
C ILE A 116 10.08 3.54 6.76
N SER A 117 10.90 4.12 7.65
CA SER A 117 12.34 4.24 7.44
C SER A 117 13.01 2.88 7.26
N ASP A 118 12.62 1.87 8.07
CA ASP A 118 13.17 0.52 7.99
C ASP A 118 12.79 -0.20 6.69
N TYR A 119 11.53 -0.08 6.24
CA TYR A 119 11.06 -0.64 4.97
C TYR A 119 11.82 -0.04 3.78
N VAL A 120 11.89 1.29 3.70
CA VAL A 120 12.60 1.96 2.60
C VAL A 120 14.10 1.66 2.65
N SER A 121 14.71 1.68 3.84
CA SER A 121 16.13 1.36 4.01
C SER A 121 16.47 -0.09 3.64
N ALA A 122 15.54 -1.03 3.85
CA ALA A 122 15.69 -2.42 3.40
C ALA A 122 15.57 -2.55 1.87
N GLY A 123 15.04 -1.53 1.18
CA GLY A 123 14.90 -1.50 -0.27
C GLY A 123 13.53 -1.95 -0.77
N PHE A 124 12.49 -1.80 0.05
CA PHE A 124 11.10 -1.91 -0.42
C PHE A 124 10.77 -0.68 -1.27
N THR A 125 10.05 -0.91 -2.37
CA THR A 125 9.88 0.12 -3.41
C THR A 125 8.42 0.44 -3.70
N LYS A 126 7.47 -0.38 -3.25
CA LYS A 126 6.05 -0.01 -3.16
C LYS A 126 5.72 0.28 -1.69
N ILE A 127 5.28 1.48 -1.37
CA ILE A 127 5.00 1.89 0.01
C ILE A 127 3.54 2.34 0.10
N HIS A 128 2.67 1.53 0.70
CA HIS A 128 1.31 1.92 1.05
C HIS A 128 1.32 2.69 2.38
N LEU A 129 1.02 3.99 2.32
CA LEU A 129 0.99 4.89 3.47
C LEU A 129 -0.44 5.03 4.02
N ASP A 130 -0.70 4.39 5.15
CA ASP A 130 -2.01 4.41 5.80
C ASP A 130 -1.91 4.86 7.26
N ALA A 131 -2.46 6.04 7.53
CA ALA A 131 -2.64 6.59 8.87
C ALA A 131 -4.09 7.06 9.09
N SER A 132 -5.05 6.32 8.50
CA SER A 132 -6.48 6.60 8.52
C SER A 132 -7.15 6.28 9.86
N MET A 133 -6.56 5.40 10.66
CA MET A 133 -7.12 4.98 11.93
C MET A 133 -6.96 6.04 13.02
N TYR A 134 -7.92 6.04 13.96
CA TYR A 134 -7.76 6.79 15.20
C TYR A 134 -6.64 6.19 16.06
N LEU A 135 -5.87 7.07 16.70
CA LEU A 135 -4.84 6.74 17.68
C LEU A 135 -5.31 7.05 19.10
N GLY A 136 -4.54 6.64 20.11
CA GLY A 136 -4.79 6.99 21.50
C GLY A 136 -4.77 8.51 21.70
N GLY A 137 -5.82 9.03 22.33
CA GLY A 137 -5.99 10.46 22.57
C GLY A 137 -6.56 11.26 21.39
N ASP A 138 -6.74 10.66 20.20
CA ASP A 138 -7.43 11.34 19.11
C ASP A 138 -8.87 11.67 19.49
N ALA A 139 -9.24 12.94 19.34
CA ALA A 139 -10.59 13.44 19.52
C ALA A 139 -11.48 13.07 18.33
N GLY A 140 -12.79 12.97 18.57
CA GLY A 140 -13.79 12.71 17.53
C GLY A 140 -14.68 11.51 17.87
N ASN A 141 -15.67 11.28 17.02
CA ASN A 141 -16.58 10.15 17.17
C ASN A 141 -15.94 8.90 16.56
N ARG A 142 -15.62 7.90 17.40
CA ARG A 142 -15.01 6.63 16.98
C ARG A 142 -15.95 5.76 16.12
N SER A 143 -17.24 6.09 16.02
CA SER A 143 -18.18 5.45 15.09
C SER A 143 -18.22 6.11 13.71
N GLN A 144 -17.33 7.07 13.45
CA GLN A 144 -17.15 7.72 12.15
C GLN A 144 -15.67 7.58 11.74
N PRO A 145 -15.33 7.72 10.45
CA PRO A 145 -13.94 7.81 10.02
C PRO A 145 -13.22 9.01 10.65
N LEU A 146 -11.90 8.88 10.84
CA LEU A 146 -11.06 9.99 11.30
C LEU A 146 -11.15 11.15 10.30
N ASP A 147 -11.06 12.40 10.79
CA ASP A 147 -11.08 13.58 9.92
C ASP A 147 -10.06 13.42 8.78
N PRO A 148 -10.49 13.41 7.50
CA PRO A 148 -9.61 13.23 6.35
C PRO A 148 -8.44 14.21 6.29
N LYS A 149 -8.56 15.40 6.91
CA LYS A 149 -7.45 16.36 7.02
C LYS A 149 -6.37 15.88 7.99
N ILE A 150 -6.73 15.19 9.07
CA ILE A 150 -5.75 14.56 9.98
C ILE A 150 -5.04 13.44 9.23
N VAL A 151 -5.80 12.58 8.54
CA VAL A 151 -5.26 11.46 7.74
C VAL A 151 -4.25 11.98 6.72
N ALA A 152 -4.63 12.93 5.88
CA ALA A 152 -3.75 13.50 4.85
C ALA A 152 -2.44 14.08 5.44
N ARG A 153 -2.51 14.77 6.59
CA ARG A 153 -1.30 15.30 7.26
C ARG A 153 -0.37 14.20 7.77
N ARG A 154 -0.93 13.13 8.36
CA ARG A 154 -0.15 11.97 8.83
C ARG A 154 0.45 11.20 7.65
N THR A 155 -0.30 11.00 6.57
CA THR A 155 0.20 10.35 5.36
C THR A 155 1.36 11.13 4.75
N ALA A 156 1.28 12.47 4.66
CA ALA A 156 2.38 13.31 4.18
C ALA A 156 3.60 13.29 5.12
N ASP A 157 3.38 13.22 6.44
CA ASP A 157 4.45 13.04 7.44
C ASP A 157 5.24 11.75 7.21
N LEU A 158 4.54 10.63 7.00
CA LEU A 158 5.17 9.35 6.71
C LEU A 158 5.87 9.34 5.33
N ALA A 159 5.31 10.03 4.33
CA ALA A 159 5.94 10.18 3.02
C ALA A 159 7.27 10.95 3.09
N GLU A 160 7.36 12.00 3.91
CA GLU A 160 8.61 12.73 4.13
C GLU A 160 9.69 11.81 4.70
N VAL A 161 9.34 10.98 5.69
CA VAL A 161 10.27 10.00 6.28
C VAL A 161 10.71 8.96 5.25
N ALA A 162 9.80 8.50 4.39
CA ALA A 162 10.15 7.59 3.29
C ALA A 162 11.18 8.23 2.34
N GLU A 163 10.99 9.50 1.97
CA GLU A 163 11.90 10.22 1.09
C GLU A 163 13.28 10.45 1.74
N GLU A 164 13.33 10.80 3.03
CA GLU A 164 14.58 10.93 3.77
C GLU A 164 15.36 9.60 3.82
N ALA A 165 14.67 8.50 4.14
CA ALA A 165 15.24 7.16 4.15
C ALA A 165 15.77 6.78 2.75
N TYR A 166 15.00 7.09 1.70
CA TYR A 166 15.41 6.85 0.31
C TYR A 166 16.67 7.65 -0.06
N GLN A 167 16.77 8.94 0.28
CA GLN A 167 17.99 9.71 0.01
C GLN A 167 19.20 9.12 0.73
N ASN A 168 19.03 8.59 1.93
CA ASN A 168 20.11 7.91 2.66
C ASN A 168 20.48 6.56 2.03
N LEU A 169 19.49 5.80 1.55
CA LEU A 169 19.72 4.57 0.80
C LEU A 169 20.51 4.86 -0.48
N ARG A 170 20.14 5.88 -1.26
CA ARG A 170 20.83 6.26 -2.51
C ARG A 170 22.31 6.59 -2.31
N LYS A 171 22.69 7.17 -1.17
CA LYS A 171 24.10 7.44 -0.85
C LYS A 171 24.92 6.14 -0.75
N LYS A 172 24.29 5.05 -0.29
CA LYS A 172 24.89 3.71 -0.16
C LYS A 172 24.76 2.88 -1.44
N THR A 173 23.65 3.07 -2.15
CA THR A 173 23.29 2.34 -3.36
C THR A 173 22.80 3.34 -4.42
N PRO A 174 23.70 3.96 -5.20
CA PRO A 174 23.35 5.04 -6.13
C PRO A 174 22.27 4.70 -7.16
N ASN A 175 22.13 3.41 -7.50
CA ASN A 175 21.15 2.88 -8.44
C ASN A 175 19.89 2.34 -7.76
N ALA A 176 19.69 2.58 -6.46
CA ALA A 176 18.45 2.19 -5.78
C ALA A 176 17.25 2.86 -6.47
N PRO A 177 16.21 2.09 -6.84
CA PRO A 177 15.01 2.66 -7.43
C PRO A 177 14.29 3.54 -6.41
N ALA A 178 13.68 4.61 -6.91
CA ALA A 178 12.80 5.46 -6.12
C ALA A 178 11.55 4.70 -5.66
N PRO A 179 11.13 4.83 -4.40
CA PRO A 179 9.85 4.26 -3.97
C PRO A 179 8.70 4.95 -4.70
N VAL A 180 7.66 4.16 -4.97
CA VAL A 180 6.33 4.64 -5.38
C VAL A 180 5.35 4.45 -4.23
N TYR A 181 4.32 5.27 -4.21
CA TYR A 181 3.41 5.38 -3.09
C TYR A 181 1.99 4.96 -3.46
N VAL A 182 1.35 4.31 -2.51
CA VAL A 182 -0.10 4.09 -2.48
C VAL A 182 -0.64 4.81 -1.25
N VAL A 183 -1.78 5.46 -1.38
CA VAL A 183 -2.41 6.23 -0.28
C VAL A 183 -3.89 5.88 -0.17
N GLY A 184 -4.53 6.34 0.91
CA GLY A 184 -5.92 6.01 1.19
C GLY A 184 -6.02 4.73 2.01
N SER A 185 -7.24 4.30 2.23
CA SER A 185 -7.60 3.07 2.91
C SER A 185 -9.03 2.76 2.49
N GLU A 186 -9.32 1.48 2.44
CA GLU A 186 -10.66 0.95 2.34
C GLU A 186 -11.41 1.24 3.66
N VAL A 187 -12.58 1.88 3.54
CA VAL A 187 -13.42 2.24 4.68
C VAL A 187 -14.81 1.64 4.41
N PRO A 188 -15.34 0.80 5.30
CA PRO A 188 -14.74 0.35 6.58
C PRO A 188 -13.55 -0.62 6.42
N VAL A 189 -12.70 -0.73 7.45
CA VAL A 189 -11.50 -1.60 7.46
C VAL A 189 -11.90 -3.09 7.39
N PRO A 190 -11.36 -3.90 6.45
CA PRO A 190 -11.65 -5.31 6.25
C PRO A 190 -11.15 -6.18 7.39
N GLY A 191 -11.73 -7.36 7.51
CA GLY A 191 -11.19 -8.44 8.34
C GLY A 191 -11.52 -8.38 9.83
N GLY A 192 -12.41 -7.48 10.26
CA GLY A 192 -13.20 -7.72 11.47
C GLY A 192 -14.42 -8.55 11.09
N THR A 193 -14.92 -9.41 11.97
CA THR A 193 -16.31 -9.87 11.94
C THR A 193 -17.22 -8.65 12.01
N GLN A 194 -17.39 -7.96 10.89
CA GLN A 194 -18.39 -6.93 10.72
C GLN A 194 -19.71 -7.68 10.80
N SER A 195 -20.53 -7.34 11.79
CA SER A 195 -21.90 -7.83 11.88
C SER A 195 -22.58 -7.68 10.52
N GLU A 196 -23.43 -8.64 10.14
CA GLU A 196 -24.20 -8.73 8.88
C GLU A 196 -24.99 -7.46 8.45
N GLU A 197 -24.93 -6.38 9.24
CA GLU A 197 -25.71 -5.14 9.11
C GLU A 197 -24.95 -3.95 8.49
N GLU A 198 -23.62 -3.96 8.34
CA GLU A 198 -22.92 -2.92 7.56
C GLU A 198 -22.81 -3.35 6.10
N ALA A 199 -23.75 -2.89 5.27
CA ALA A 199 -23.74 -3.15 3.84
C ALA A 199 -22.44 -2.60 3.22
N LEU A 200 -21.64 -3.50 2.64
CA LEU A 200 -20.46 -3.15 1.84
C LEU A 200 -20.88 -2.12 0.78
N SER A 201 -20.29 -0.93 0.84
CA SER A 201 -20.60 0.13 -0.11
C SER A 201 -19.38 0.50 -0.92
N VAL A 202 -19.54 0.51 -2.26
CA VAL A 202 -18.53 1.04 -3.16
C VAL A 202 -18.14 2.45 -2.75
N THR A 203 -16.83 2.73 -2.69
CA THR A 203 -16.33 4.07 -2.37
C THR A 203 -16.95 5.12 -3.28
N LYS A 204 -17.49 6.17 -2.68
CA LYS A 204 -18.14 7.23 -3.46
C LYS A 204 -17.10 8.04 -4.23
N PRO A 205 -17.39 8.42 -5.49
CA PRO A 205 -16.51 9.28 -6.29
C PRO A 205 -16.07 10.57 -5.59
N GLU A 206 -16.95 11.21 -4.82
CA GLU A 206 -16.65 12.41 -4.04
C GLU A 206 -15.63 12.17 -2.93
N ASP A 207 -15.72 11.03 -2.22
CA ASP A 207 -14.79 10.66 -1.15
C ASP A 207 -13.40 10.36 -1.73
N PHE A 208 -13.36 9.64 -2.87
CA PHE A 208 -12.12 9.43 -3.63
C PHE A 208 -11.45 10.76 -4.02
N ARG A 209 -12.20 11.68 -4.65
CA ARG A 209 -11.65 12.99 -5.04
C ARG A 209 -11.17 13.80 -3.84
N ALA A 210 -11.90 13.76 -2.73
CA ALA A 210 -11.54 14.44 -1.49
C ALA A 210 -10.22 13.89 -0.93
N THR A 211 -10.08 12.57 -0.85
CA THR A 211 -8.84 11.89 -0.41
C THR A 211 -7.65 12.30 -1.28
N VAL A 212 -7.79 12.26 -2.60
CA VAL A 212 -6.70 12.67 -3.51
C VAL A 212 -6.34 14.13 -3.32
N SER A 213 -7.33 15.02 -3.26
CA SER A 213 -7.10 16.47 -3.12
C SER A 213 -6.44 16.82 -1.79
N LEU A 214 -6.93 16.29 -0.67
CA LEU A 214 -6.40 16.56 0.66
C LEU A 214 -4.98 16.01 0.82
N THR A 215 -4.74 14.77 0.38
CA THR A 215 -3.41 14.16 0.45
C THR A 215 -2.42 14.89 -0.44
N LYS A 216 -2.81 15.26 -1.68
CA LYS A 216 -1.96 16.09 -2.55
C LYS A 216 -1.57 17.39 -1.87
N ASN A 217 -2.54 18.12 -1.33
CA ASN A 217 -2.27 19.39 -0.66
C ASN A 217 -1.36 19.22 0.56
N ALA A 218 -1.51 18.13 1.31
CA ALA A 218 -0.63 17.82 2.45
C ALA A 218 0.81 17.50 2.02
N PHE A 219 1.00 16.80 0.90
CA PHE A 219 2.33 16.56 0.31
C PHE A 219 2.99 17.88 -0.12
N LEU A 220 2.27 18.71 -0.88
CA LEU A 220 2.77 20.00 -1.35
C LEU A 220 3.12 20.94 -0.19
N ALA A 221 2.33 20.95 0.88
CA ALA A 221 2.61 21.74 2.07
C ALA A 221 3.93 21.37 2.77
N ARG A 222 4.48 20.17 2.50
CA ARG A 222 5.76 19.68 3.00
C ARG A 222 6.87 19.70 1.95
N GLY A 223 6.64 20.28 0.76
CA GLY A 223 7.63 20.29 -0.33
C GLY A 223 7.87 18.91 -0.95
N LEU A 224 6.86 18.04 -0.93
CA LEU A 224 6.92 16.66 -1.45
C LEU A 224 6.37 16.54 -2.88
N GLU A 225 6.51 17.58 -3.72
CA GLU A 225 6.06 17.59 -5.12
C GLU A 225 6.56 16.36 -5.89
N ALA A 226 7.86 16.06 -5.79
CA ALA A 226 8.47 14.95 -6.52
C ALA A 226 8.08 13.56 -5.98
N ALA A 227 7.64 13.48 -4.72
CA ALA A 227 7.08 12.25 -4.16
C ALA A 227 5.62 12.07 -4.59
N TRP A 228 4.86 13.17 -4.68
CA TRP A 228 3.48 13.15 -5.17
C TRP A 228 3.39 12.61 -6.61
N GLU A 229 4.31 12.99 -7.49
CA GLU A 229 4.37 12.44 -8.87
C GLU A 229 4.65 10.92 -8.90
N ARG A 230 5.12 10.34 -7.79
CA ARG A 230 5.32 8.90 -7.59
C ARG A 230 4.21 8.23 -6.78
N VAL A 231 3.15 8.95 -6.41
CA VAL A 231 1.90 8.33 -5.95
C VAL A 231 1.23 7.71 -7.17
N VAL A 232 1.16 6.39 -7.17
CA VAL A 232 0.67 5.57 -8.30
C VAL A 232 -0.69 4.97 -8.02
N GLY A 233 -1.06 4.79 -6.75
CA GLY A 233 -2.28 4.10 -6.35
C GLY A 233 -3.06 4.83 -5.28
N VAL A 234 -4.38 4.65 -5.30
CA VAL A 234 -5.26 5.00 -4.19
C VAL A 234 -6.10 3.78 -3.83
N VAL A 235 -6.09 3.41 -2.56
CA VAL A 235 -6.94 2.33 -2.06
C VAL A 235 -8.38 2.81 -2.01
N VAL A 236 -9.28 1.99 -2.53
CA VAL A 236 -10.73 2.19 -2.54
C VAL A 236 -11.42 0.84 -2.31
N GLN A 237 -12.68 0.87 -1.88
CA GLN A 237 -13.55 -0.31 -1.83
C GLN A 237 -14.34 -0.39 -3.15
N PRO A 238 -13.99 -1.30 -4.09
CA PRO A 238 -14.66 -1.41 -5.39
C PRO A 238 -15.96 -2.22 -5.34
N GLY A 239 -16.39 -2.69 -4.17
CA GLY A 239 -17.52 -3.61 -4.00
C GLY A 239 -17.07 -5.06 -4.09
N VAL A 240 -15.97 -5.41 -3.41
CA VAL A 240 -15.52 -6.80 -3.25
C VAL A 240 -15.16 -7.03 -1.78
N GLU A 241 -15.59 -8.15 -1.25
CA GLU A 241 -15.29 -8.59 0.12
C GLU A 241 -15.63 -10.08 0.25
N PHE A 242 -15.15 -10.74 1.29
CA PHE A 242 -15.56 -12.08 1.66
C PHE A 242 -15.72 -12.20 3.18
N GLY A 243 -16.68 -13.03 3.60
CA GLY A 243 -16.90 -13.42 5.00
C GLY A 243 -16.47 -14.86 5.25
N ASP A 244 -16.89 -15.41 6.39
CA ASP A 244 -16.57 -16.80 6.77
C ASP A 244 -17.15 -17.83 5.77
N ASP A 245 -18.33 -17.55 5.21
CA ASP A 245 -19.08 -18.43 4.30
C ASP A 245 -19.74 -17.71 3.10
N SER A 246 -19.36 -16.45 2.86
CA SER A 246 -19.96 -15.61 1.81
C SER A 246 -18.91 -14.86 1.00
N ILE A 247 -19.24 -14.60 -0.27
CA ILE A 247 -18.43 -13.80 -1.19
C ILE A 247 -19.32 -12.69 -1.74
N HIS A 248 -18.87 -11.44 -1.61
CA HIS A 248 -19.48 -10.30 -2.28
C HIS A 248 -18.78 -10.10 -3.62
N GLU A 249 -19.43 -10.55 -4.70
CA GLU A 249 -18.89 -10.49 -6.05
C GLU A 249 -18.87 -9.06 -6.60
N TYR A 250 -17.83 -8.75 -7.36
CA TYR A 250 -17.67 -7.45 -8.03
C TYR A 250 -18.84 -7.13 -8.98
N ASP A 251 -19.60 -6.07 -8.68
CA ASP A 251 -20.56 -5.49 -9.62
C ASP A 251 -19.96 -4.29 -10.39
N ARG A 252 -19.70 -4.53 -11.68
CA ARG A 252 -19.19 -3.51 -12.61
C ARG A 252 -20.09 -2.27 -12.73
N LYS A 253 -21.41 -2.41 -12.62
CA LYS A 253 -22.36 -1.29 -12.71
C LYS A 253 -22.28 -0.42 -11.47
N GLU A 254 -22.16 -1.01 -10.29
CA GLU A 254 -22.02 -0.26 -9.03
C GLU A 254 -20.70 0.50 -8.99
N ALA A 255 -19.60 -0.12 -9.43
CA ALA A 255 -18.29 0.51 -9.51
C ALA A 255 -18.11 1.51 -10.67
N ALA A 256 -19.09 1.66 -11.57
CA ALA A 256 -18.95 2.48 -12.78
C ALA A 256 -18.66 3.96 -12.48
N GLY A 257 -19.30 4.52 -11.44
CA GLY A 257 -19.08 5.90 -11.02
C GLY A 257 -17.66 6.13 -10.50
N LEU A 258 -17.16 5.20 -9.68
CA LEU A 258 -15.80 5.23 -9.14
C LEU A 258 -14.74 5.07 -10.24
N ALA A 259 -14.94 4.11 -11.15
CA ALA A 259 -14.09 3.91 -12.32
C ALA A 259 -14.06 5.13 -13.26
N ALA A 260 -15.19 5.86 -13.39
CA ALA A 260 -15.24 7.10 -14.16
C ALA A 260 -14.42 8.22 -13.50
N ALA A 261 -14.48 8.38 -12.18
CA ALA A 261 -13.74 9.39 -11.44
C ALA A 261 -12.21 9.22 -11.57
N LEU A 262 -11.72 7.98 -11.64
CA LEU A 262 -10.29 7.69 -11.84
C LEU A 262 -9.71 8.31 -13.12
N LYS A 263 -10.55 8.55 -14.14
CA LYS A 263 -10.12 9.14 -15.42
C LYS A 263 -9.67 10.59 -15.28
N GLU A 264 -10.07 11.27 -14.21
CA GLU A 264 -9.63 12.64 -13.89
C GLU A 264 -8.15 12.70 -13.46
N TYR A 265 -7.56 11.56 -13.10
CA TYR A 265 -6.22 11.46 -12.54
C TYR A 265 -5.30 10.62 -13.44
N PRO A 266 -4.41 11.24 -14.23
CA PRO A 266 -3.58 10.54 -15.22
C PRO A 266 -2.44 9.73 -14.61
N ASN A 267 -2.08 9.97 -13.34
CA ASN A 267 -0.98 9.32 -12.65
C ASN A 267 -1.43 8.26 -11.62
N LEU A 268 -2.74 8.01 -11.48
CA LEU A 268 -3.29 7.12 -10.45
C LEU A 268 -4.02 5.93 -11.03
N ILE A 269 -3.84 4.76 -10.44
CA ILE A 269 -4.71 3.59 -10.56
C ILE A 269 -5.39 3.32 -9.21
N PHE A 270 -6.41 2.46 -9.20
CA PHE A 270 -6.95 1.95 -7.95
C PHE A 270 -6.14 0.74 -7.48
N GLU A 271 -5.98 0.64 -6.17
CA GLU A 271 -5.59 -0.58 -5.50
C GLU A 271 -6.85 -1.12 -4.78
N GLY A 272 -7.22 -2.36 -5.08
CA GLY A 272 -8.35 -3.04 -4.44
C GLY A 272 -7.83 -4.10 -3.48
N HIS A 273 -8.37 -4.11 -2.27
CA HIS A 273 -8.04 -5.08 -1.22
C HIS A 273 -9.17 -6.11 -1.10
N SER A 274 -8.96 -7.18 -0.33
CA SER A 274 -9.92 -8.28 -0.16
C SER A 274 -10.45 -8.86 -1.48
N THR A 275 -9.58 -8.98 -2.49
CA THR A 275 -9.95 -9.47 -3.83
C THR A 275 -9.94 -10.99 -3.94
N ASP A 276 -9.63 -11.70 -2.86
CA ASP A 276 -9.62 -13.15 -2.80
C ASP A 276 -11.01 -13.74 -3.12
N TYR A 277 -11.00 -14.92 -3.74
CA TYR A 277 -12.19 -15.71 -4.10
C TYR A 277 -13.13 -15.13 -5.17
N GLN A 278 -12.78 -13.99 -5.78
CA GLN A 278 -13.47 -13.44 -6.96
C GLN A 278 -13.30 -14.30 -8.22
#